data_AF-A0A856MKK5-F1
#
_entry.id   AF-A0A856MKK5-F1
#
_cell.length_a   1.000
_cell.length_b   1.000
_cell.length_c   1.000
_cell.angle_alpha   90.00
_cell.angle_beta   90.00
_cell.angle_gamma   90.00
#
_symmetry.space_group_name_H-M   'P 1'
#
loop_
_entity.id
_entity.type
_entity.pdbx_description
1 polymer ?
#
loop_
_entity_poly.entity_id
_entity_poly.type
_entity_poly.pdbx_seq_one_letter_code
_entity_poly.pdbx_strand_id
1 'polypeptide(L)'
;MSHNTYVKTILILAANPTNTSRLRLDEEVREITAALKRAKNRYEYQIVTRWATRVEDLHRALLEYQPTIVHFCGHGDGSNGLALENNFGQVQLLSTQALARLFGLFQDTTECVLLNTCYSKDQAEAIHQHIDYVVGMNRAIGDVAAIKFATGFYDALGAGRLIEECFAIGCTFLDLQEIPEDLTPVLKARRRRNQTEITTNSENVIPGKSFKDDSRSDDNKVTQNRSVSIGGNVTGSAVQTGDRNVANIQFQPVSLPAPESVDIRAELKALQEAIALLESPDRRKIENAFADAEDEVNKPNPDKNEVGKALDRAFDYAKRAEGFASVVEKLKPHLTKTTAWLGENWHKLLSIVGLGI
;
A
#
# COMPACT_ATOMS: atom_id res chain seq x y z
N MET A 1 4.76 -12.53 43.25
CA MET A 1 3.68 -12.25 42.27
C MET A 1 4.18 -12.73 40.92
N SER A 2 3.75 -13.90 40.47
CA SER A 2 4.07 -14.41 39.13
C SER A 2 3.27 -13.61 38.10
N HIS A 3 3.89 -12.62 37.48
CA HIS A 3 3.35 -12.08 36.23
C HIS A 3 3.46 -13.19 35.20
N ASN A 4 2.32 -13.77 34.83
CA ASN A 4 2.22 -14.63 33.66
C ASN A 4 2.40 -13.74 32.44
N THR A 5 3.64 -13.43 32.08
CA THR A 5 3.95 -12.60 30.92
C THR A 5 3.72 -13.45 29.68
N TYR A 6 2.56 -13.29 29.05
CA TYR A 6 2.28 -13.90 27.76
C TYR A 6 3.32 -13.39 26.75
N VAL A 7 4.13 -14.29 26.20
CA VAL A 7 5.10 -13.97 25.16
C VAL A 7 4.32 -13.77 23.85
N LYS A 8 4.48 -12.60 23.21
CA LYS A 8 3.85 -12.27 21.94
C LYS A 8 4.54 -13.03 20.81
N THR A 9 3.76 -13.66 19.94
CA THR A 9 4.32 -14.36 18.77
C THR A 9 4.38 -13.44 17.56
N ILE A 10 5.55 -13.37 16.93
CA ILE A 10 5.78 -12.78 15.61
C ILE A 10 5.92 -13.94 14.63
N LEU A 11 4.92 -14.11 13.76
CA LEU A 11 4.95 -15.12 12.70
C LEU A 11 5.47 -14.48 11.42
N ILE A 12 6.64 -14.92 10.96
CA ILE A 12 7.23 -14.51 9.68
C ILE A 12 6.93 -15.59 8.64
N LEU A 13 6.30 -15.18 7.55
CA LEU A 13 5.93 -16.02 6.40
C LEU A 13 6.75 -15.54 5.20
N ALA A 14 7.70 -16.38 4.78
CA ALA A 14 8.55 -16.13 3.63
C ALA A 14 8.11 -17.02 2.46
N ALA A 15 7.83 -16.42 1.31
CA ALA A 15 7.48 -17.12 0.07
C ALA A 15 8.34 -16.64 -1.09
N ASN A 16 9.04 -17.56 -1.75
CA ASN A 16 9.97 -17.27 -2.84
C ASN A 16 9.76 -18.30 -3.97
N PRO A 17 8.61 -18.25 -4.68
CA PRO A 17 8.28 -19.27 -5.66
C PRO A 17 9.36 -19.45 -6.73
N THR A 18 9.57 -20.68 -7.16
CA THR A 18 10.64 -21.08 -8.09
C THR A 18 10.58 -20.41 -9.46
N ASN A 19 9.40 -19.91 -9.86
CA ASN A 19 9.17 -19.23 -11.12
C ASN A 19 9.17 -17.69 -11.01
N THR A 20 9.69 -17.13 -9.91
CA THR A 20 9.90 -15.68 -9.73
C THR A 20 11.39 -15.34 -9.58
N SER A 21 11.72 -14.04 -9.60
CA SER A 21 13.08 -13.59 -9.31
C SER A 21 13.42 -13.82 -7.84
N ARG A 22 14.53 -14.49 -7.55
CA ARG A 22 14.91 -14.80 -6.18
C ARG A 22 15.14 -13.55 -5.32
N LEU A 23 14.40 -13.45 -4.21
CA LEU A 23 14.62 -12.44 -3.15
C LEU A 23 15.52 -12.97 -2.02
N ARG A 24 16.18 -12.08 -1.27
CA ARG A 24 17.02 -12.42 -0.10
C ARG A 24 16.20 -12.44 1.19
N LEU A 25 15.13 -13.25 1.21
CA LEU A 25 14.24 -13.35 2.36
C LEU A 25 14.94 -13.93 3.60
N ASP A 26 15.97 -14.75 3.40
CA ASP A 26 16.87 -15.24 4.44
C ASP A 26 17.63 -14.11 5.14
N GLU A 27 18.08 -13.12 4.38
CA GLU A 27 18.72 -11.93 4.91
C GLU A 27 17.72 -11.08 5.71
N GLU A 28 16.51 -10.86 5.18
CA GLU A 28 15.46 -10.14 5.89
C GLU A 28 15.15 -10.77 7.26
N VAL A 29 14.88 -12.08 7.29
CA VAL A 29 14.60 -12.81 8.55
C VAL A 29 15.79 -12.76 9.50
N ARG A 30 17.02 -12.85 8.98
CA ARG A 30 18.24 -12.75 9.79
C ARG A 30 18.33 -11.39 10.47
N GLU A 31 18.12 -10.30 9.72
CA GLU A 31 18.20 -8.94 10.25
C GLU A 31 17.07 -8.65 11.26
N ILE A 32 15.84 -9.09 10.99
CA ILE A 32 14.72 -8.99 11.95
C ILE A 32 15.05 -9.74 13.26
N THR A 33 15.57 -10.96 13.14
CA THR A 33 15.96 -11.78 14.29
C THR A 33 17.08 -11.11 15.08
N ALA A 34 18.08 -10.53 14.40
CA ALA A 34 19.19 -9.83 15.03
C ALA A 34 18.72 -8.56 15.76
N ALA A 35 17.80 -7.79 15.16
CA ALA A 35 17.19 -6.61 15.76
C ALA A 35 16.52 -6.96 17.10
N LEU A 36 15.61 -7.94 17.09
CA LEU A 36 14.89 -8.35 18.30
C LEU A 36 15.81 -8.95 19.36
N LYS A 37 16.83 -9.74 18.99
CA LYS A 37 17.79 -10.31 19.94
C LYS A 37 18.63 -9.27 20.68
N ARG A 38 18.97 -8.15 20.03
CA ARG A 38 19.74 -7.04 20.63
C ARG A 38 18.88 -6.13 21.49
N ALA A 39 17.55 -6.23 21.37
CA ALA A 39 16.65 -5.29 21.98
C ALA A 39 16.47 -5.48 23.50
N LYS A 40 16.03 -4.42 24.17
CA LYS A 40 15.81 -4.39 25.62
C LYS A 40 14.72 -5.36 26.05
N ASN A 41 13.62 -5.41 25.31
CA ASN A 41 12.43 -6.21 25.64
C ASN A 41 12.38 -7.52 24.83
N ARG A 42 13.54 -8.08 24.46
CA ARG A 42 13.66 -9.29 23.64
C ARG A 42 12.90 -10.52 24.16
N TYR A 43 12.62 -10.59 25.46
CA TYR A 43 11.91 -11.72 26.08
C TYR A 43 10.38 -11.60 25.98
N GLU A 44 9.85 -10.46 25.54
CA GLU A 44 8.41 -10.26 25.31
C GLU A 44 7.95 -10.87 23.98
N TYR A 45 8.89 -11.22 23.09
CA TYR A 45 8.60 -11.69 21.75
C TYR A 45 9.26 -13.03 21.46
N GLN A 46 8.54 -13.90 20.74
CA GLN A 46 9.10 -15.07 20.08
C GLN A 46 8.89 -14.96 18.57
N ILE A 47 9.92 -15.32 17.80
CA ILE A 47 9.84 -15.36 16.34
C ILE A 47 9.61 -16.80 15.89
N VAL A 48 8.59 -17.00 15.07
CA VAL A 48 8.34 -18.23 14.35
C VAL A 48 8.44 -17.93 12.86
N THR A 49 9.33 -18.62 12.15
CA THR A 49 9.47 -18.46 10.70
C THR A 49 8.90 -19.67 9.97
N ARG A 50 8.20 -19.42 8.87
CA ARG A 50 7.78 -20.41 7.88
C ARG A 50 8.36 -20.02 6.52
N TRP A 51 9.08 -20.96 5.94
CA TRP A 51 9.72 -20.84 4.63
C TRP A 51 8.90 -21.57 3.59
N ALA A 52 9.09 -21.21 2.31
CA ALA A 52 8.38 -21.83 1.19
C ALA A 52 6.88 -21.88 1.45
N THR A 53 6.33 -20.78 1.96
CA THR A 53 5.00 -20.77 2.55
C THR A 53 3.94 -21.02 1.48
N ARG A 54 3.23 -22.14 1.60
CA ARG A 54 2.04 -22.43 0.79
C ARG A 54 0.78 -21.88 1.46
N VAL A 55 -0.29 -21.79 0.70
CA VAL A 55 -1.60 -21.35 1.23
C VAL A 55 -2.07 -22.21 2.42
N GLU A 56 -1.83 -23.52 2.36
CA GLU A 56 -2.15 -24.42 3.47
C GLU A 56 -1.30 -24.17 4.71
N ASP A 57 -0.02 -23.81 4.53
CA ASP A 57 0.91 -23.58 5.62
C ASP A 57 0.59 -22.25 6.33
N LEU A 58 0.12 -21.24 5.59
CA LEU A 58 -0.36 -19.96 6.13
C LEU A 58 -1.49 -20.18 7.15
N HIS A 59 -2.58 -20.83 6.75
CA HIS A 59 -3.72 -21.04 7.63
C HIS A 59 -3.37 -21.91 8.84
N ARG A 60 -2.59 -22.99 8.64
CA ARG A 60 -2.13 -23.84 9.75
C ARG A 60 -1.29 -23.06 10.75
N ALA A 61 -0.37 -22.22 10.27
CA ALA A 61 0.49 -21.42 11.14
C ALA A 61 -0.32 -20.38 11.96
N LEU A 62 -1.33 -19.74 11.35
CA LEU A 62 -2.21 -18.82 12.09
C LEU A 62 -3.00 -19.54 13.20
N LEU A 63 -3.51 -20.73 12.93
CA LEU A 63 -4.21 -21.56 13.93
C LEU A 63 -3.29 -22.04 15.04
N GLU A 64 -2.10 -22.53 14.69
CA GLU A 64 -1.14 -23.13 15.62
C GLU A 64 -0.53 -22.08 16.56
N TYR A 65 -0.13 -20.93 16.01
CA TYR A 65 0.66 -19.94 16.75
C TYR A 65 -0.13 -18.76 17.29
N GLN A 66 -1.35 -18.53 16.79
CA GLN A 66 -2.21 -17.38 17.14
C GLN A 66 -1.40 -16.08 17.27
N PRO A 67 -0.72 -15.65 16.19
CA PRO A 67 0.30 -14.62 16.29
C PRO A 67 -0.27 -13.23 16.55
N THR A 68 0.43 -12.47 17.39
CA THR A 68 0.15 -11.05 17.62
C THR A 68 0.58 -10.18 16.45
N ILE A 69 1.68 -10.57 15.79
CA ILE A 69 2.20 -9.89 14.60
C ILE A 69 2.43 -10.92 13.50
N VAL A 70 1.92 -10.63 12.31
CA VAL A 70 2.20 -11.42 11.10
C VAL A 70 3.02 -10.58 10.15
N HIS A 71 4.20 -11.09 9.77
CA HIS A 71 5.08 -10.50 8.78
C HIS A 71 5.09 -11.34 7.53
N PHE A 72 4.72 -10.75 6.40
CA PHE A 72 4.82 -11.42 5.11
C PHE A 72 5.94 -10.77 4.30
N CYS A 73 6.91 -11.58 3.85
CA CYS A 73 7.96 -11.15 2.93
C CYS A 73 8.04 -12.09 1.72
N GLY A 74 8.23 -11.50 0.54
CA GLY A 74 8.15 -12.23 -0.71
C GLY A 74 7.66 -11.35 -1.86
N HIS A 75 6.99 -11.98 -2.83
CA HIS A 75 6.44 -11.27 -3.97
C HIS A 75 5.01 -10.78 -3.73
N GLY A 76 4.67 -9.66 -4.38
CA GLY A 76 3.31 -9.15 -4.51
C GLY A 76 3.01 -8.90 -5.98
N ASP A 77 1.74 -9.07 -6.36
CA ASP A 77 1.25 -8.84 -7.73
C ASP A 77 0.17 -7.75 -7.75
N GLY A 78 0.42 -6.67 -7.00
CA GLY A 78 -0.51 -5.55 -6.85
C GLY A 78 -1.90 -5.98 -6.39
N SER A 79 -2.94 -5.52 -7.08
CA SER A 79 -4.34 -5.80 -6.75
C SER A 79 -4.70 -7.29 -6.78
N ASN A 80 -3.89 -8.12 -7.47
CA ASN A 80 -4.17 -9.55 -7.62
C ASN A 80 -3.91 -10.35 -6.33
N GLY A 81 -3.07 -9.83 -5.42
CA GLY A 81 -2.84 -10.42 -4.10
C GLY A 81 -1.38 -10.68 -3.76
N LEU A 82 -1.19 -11.55 -2.77
CA LEU A 82 0.12 -11.99 -2.30
C LEU A 82 0.53 -13.30 -2.97
N ALA A 83 1.79 -13.41 -3.37
CA ALA A 83 2.34 -14.60 -3.99
C ALA A 83 2.83 -15.59 -2.93
N LEU A 84 2.14 -16.72 -2.81
CA LEU A 84 2.53 -17.89 -2.01
C LEU A 84 2.98 -19.01 -2.94
N GLU A 85 3.37 -20.16 -2.38
CA GLU A 85 3.69 -21.35 -3.15
C GLU A 85 2.50 -22.31 -3.27
N ASN A 86 2.43 -23.03 -4.40
CA ASN A 86 1.65 -24.24 -4.53
C ASN A 86 2.50 -25.50 -4.23
N ASN A 87 1.92 -26.68 -4.39
CA ASN A 87 2.62 -27.95 -4.16
C ASN A 87 3.77 -28.26 -5.15
N PHE A 88 3.91 -27.46 -6.21
CA PHE A 88 5.02 -27.52 -7.15
C PHE A 88 6.09 -26.44 -6.88
N GLY A 89 5.95 -25.68 -5.80
CA GLY A 89 6.84 -24.55 -5.49
C GLY A 89 6.69 -23.38 -6.47
N GLN A 90 5.60 -23.32 -7.23
CA GLN A 90 5.29 -22.22 -8.15
C GLN A 90 4.33 -21.23 -7.51
N VAL A 91 4.23 -20.04 -8.09
CA VAL A 91 3.34 -18.99 -7.60
C VAL A 91 1.88 -19.46 -7.51
N GLN A 92 1.28 -19.20 -6.36
CA GLN A 92 -0.16 -19.25 -6.13
C GLN A 92 -0.57 -17.92 -5.49
N LEU A 93 -1.37 -17.15 -6.21
CA LEU A 93 -1.87 -15.86 -5.72
C LEU A 93 -2.99 -16.09 -4.71
N LEU A 94 -2.85 -15.44 -3.56
CA LEU A 94 -3.92 -15.33 -2.58
C LEU A 94 -4.56 -13.96 -2.69
N SER A 95 -5.81 -13.92 -3.16
CA SER A 95 -6.50 -12.68 -3.48
C SER A 95 -6.72 -11.79 -2.25
N THR A 96 -6.83 -10.49 -2.50
CA THR A 96 -7.15 -9.46 -1.50
C THR A 96 -8.37 -9.83 -0.64
N GLN A 97 -9.43 -10.32 -1.28
CA GLN A 97 -10.65 -10.72 -0.58
C GLN A 97 -10.45 -11.96 0.30
N ALA A 98 -9.64 -12.93 -0.16
CA ALA A 98 -9.32 -14.11 0.65
C ALA A 98 -8.47 -13.73 1.87
N LEU A 99 -7.49 -12.83 1.71
CA LEU A 99 -6.69 -12.29 2.81
C LEU A 99 -7.54 -11.56 3.84
N ALA A 100 -8.44 -10.67 3.40
CA ALA A 100 -9.33 -9.94 4.30
C ALA A 100 -10.23 -10.89 5.11
N ARG A 101 -10.84 -11.89 4.44
CA ARG A 101 -11.64 -12.91 5.13
C ARG A 101 -10.81 -13.72 6.11
N LEU A 102 -9.61 -14.15 5.73
CA LEU A 102 -8.72 -14.91 6.59
C LEU A 102 -8.39 -14.13 7.87
N PHE A 103 -7.88 -12.91 7.75
CA PHE A 103 -7.52 -12.09 8.91
C PHE A 103 -8.74 -11.63 9.73
N GLY A 104 -9.92 -11.54 9.11
CA GLY A 104 -11.19 -11.38 9.83
C GLY A 104 -11.46 -12.46 10.89
N LEU A 105 -10.96 -13.69 10.66
CA LEU A 105 -11.09 -14.80 11.61
C LEU A 105 -10.04 -14.76 12.75
N PHE A 106 -8.99 -13.95 12.61
CA PHE A 106 -7.88 -13.85 13.57
C PHE A 106 -7.78 -12.47 14.23
N GLN A 107 -8.84 -11.66 14.16
CA GLN A 107 -8.85 -10.31 14.72
C GLN A 107 -8.61 -10.27 16.25
N ASP A 108 -8.92 -11.33 16.98
CA ASP A 108 -8.74 -11.35 18.44
C ASP A 108 -7.30 -11.67 18.87
N THR A 109 -6.52 -12.28 17.99
CA THR A 109 -5.14 -12.71 18.28
C THR A 109 -4.11 -11.85 17.57
N THR A 110 -4.40 -11.36 16.37
CA THR A 110 -3.50 -10.55 15.55
C THR A 110 -3.79 -9.05 15.71
N GLU A 111 -2.78 -8.32 16.16
CA GLU A 111 -2.80 -6.87 16.36
C GLU A 111 -2.22 -6.13 15.14
N CYS A 112 -1.17 -6.71 14.53
CA CYS A 112 -0.45 -6.09 13.42
C CYS A 112 -0.17 -7.08 12.27
N VAL A 113 -0.40 -6.64 11.03
CA VAL A 113 0.04 -7.35 9.82
C VAL A 113 0.98 -6.45 9.02
N LEU A 114 2.19 -6.93 8.73
CA LEU A 114 3.19 -6.22 7.94
C LEU A 114 3.38 -6.96 6.61
N LEU A 115 2.89 -6.37 5.51
CA LEU A 115 3.01 -6.88 4.16
C LEU A 115 4.22 -6.24 3.47
N ASN A 116 5.42 -6.79 3.70
CA ASN A 116 6.68 -6.33 3.11
C ASN A 116 6.85 -6.83 1.67
N THR A 117 5.90 -6.48 0.82
CA THR A 117 5.83 -6.93 -0.58
C THR A 117 5.35 -5.82 -1.49
N CYS A 118 5.82 -5.82 -2.73
CA CYS A 118 5.49 -4.79 -3.71
C CYS A 118 3.98 -4.63 -3.90
N TYR A 119 3.52 -3.38 -3.96
CA TYR A 119 2.13 -3.02 -4.26
C TYR A 119 1.07 -3.64 -3.32
N SER A 120 1.42 -3.90 -2.06
CA SER A 120 0.52 -4.55 -1.08
C SER A 120 -0.49 -3.61 -0.41
N LYS A 121 -0.60 -2.34 -0.85
CA LYS A 121 -1.51 -1.34 -0.25
C LYS A 121 -2.97 -1.77 -0.28
N ASP A 122 -3.46 -2.34 -1.38
CA ASP A 122 -4.87 -2.74 -1.50
C ASP A 122 -5.21 -3.88 -0.52
N GLN A 123 -4.28 -4.82 -0.34
CA GLN A 123 -4.38 -5.87 0.67
C GLN A 123 -4.34 -5.28 2.08
N ALA A 124 -3.48 -4.29 2.31
CA ALA A 124 -3.43 -3.60 3.59
C ALA A 124 -4.76 -2.93 3.92
N GLU A 125 -5.39 -2.24 2.96
CA GLU A 125 -6.70 -1.61 3.13
C GLU A 125 -7.82 -2.62 3.43
N ALA A 126 -7.81 -3.77 2.76
CA ALA A 126 -8.80 -4.82 2.96
C ALA A 126 -8.63 -5.55 4.30
N ILE A 127 -7.41 -5.87 4.71
CA ILE A 127 -7.12 -6.50 6.00
C ILE A 127 -7.40 -5.54 7.16
N HIS A 128 -7.16 -4.24 6.96
CA HIS A 128 -7.38 -3.22 7.98
C HIS A 128 -8.86 -3.08 8.42
N GLN A 129 -9.79 -3.57 7.60
CA GLN A 129 -11.20 -3.70 8.02
C GLN A 129 -11.36 -4.62 9.25
N HIS A 130 -10.36 -5.45 9.55
CA HIS A 130 -10.37 -6.43 10.64
C HIS A 130 -9.19 -6.34 11.61
N ILE A 131 -8.02 -5.86 11.17
CA ILE A 131 -6.80 -5.78 11.99
C ILE A 131 -6.46 -4.32 12.30
N ASP A 132 -5.96 -4.09 13.52
CA ASP A 132 -5.79 -2.74 14.06
C ASP A 132 -4.69 -1.97 13.35
N TYR A 133 -3.57 -2.64 13.09
CA TYR A 133 -2.46 -2.08 12.33
C TYR A 133 -2.15 -2.94 11.12
N VAL A 134 -2.10 -2.33 9.94
CA VAL A 134 -1.66 -3.01 8.73
C VAL A 134 -0.69 -2.12 7.97
N VAL A 135 0.53 -2.62 7.77
CA VAL A 135 1.53 -1.99 6.93
C VAL A 135 1.53 -2.67 5.58
N GLY A 136 1.54 -1.88 4.50
CA GLY A 136 1.74 -2.37 3.14
C GLY A 136 2.61 -1.41 2.32
N MET A 137 2.87 -1.75 1.06
CA MET A 137 3.68 -0.95 0.14
C MET A 137 2.80 -0.35 -0.95
N ASN A 138 2.87 0.96 -1.14
CA ASN A 138 2.06 1.66 -2.15
C ASN A 138 2.63 1.56 -3.58
N ARG A 139 3.85 1.06 -3.71
CA ARG A 139 4.58 0.86 -4.97
C ARG A 139 5.55 -0.32 -4.84
N ALA A 140 6.36 -0.56 -5.87
CA ALA A 140 7.48 -1.49 -5.77
C ALA A 140 8.51 -1.01 -4.73
N ILE A 141 9.02 -1.92 -3.92
CA ILE A 141 10.08 -1.67 -2.94
C ILE A 141 11.31 -2.52 -3.31
N GLY A 142 12.50 -1.94 -3.21
CA GLY A 142 13.74 -2.64 -3.42
C GLY A 142 14.05 -3.61 -2.26
N ASP A 143 14.72 -4.72 -2.56
CA ASP A 143 15.09 -5.75 -1.57
C ASP A 143 15.87 -5.16 -0.38
N VAL A 144 16.82 -4.26 -0.64
CA VAL A 144 17.59 -3.57 0.42
C VAL A 144 16.68 -2.68 1.28
N ALA A 145 15.77 -1.93 0.66
CA ALA A 145 14.86 -1.05 1.39
C ALA A 145 13.87 -1.86 2.23
N ALA A 146 13.30 -2.94 1.69
CA ALA A 146 12.42 -3.85 2.42
C ALA A 146 13.10 -4.40 3.68
N ILE A 147 14.35 -4.86 3.56
CA ILE A 147 15.14 -5.36 4.68
C ILE A 147 15.37 -4.25 5.72
N LYS A 148 15.84 -3.06 5.29
CA LYS A 148 16.14 -1.96 6.21
C LYS A 148 14.89 -1.44 6.92
N PHE A 149 13.79 -1.27 6.21
CA PHE A 149 12.51 -0.91 6.80
C PHE A 149 12.11 -1.89 7.90
N ALA A 150 12.16 -3.19 7.61
CA ALA A 150 11.86 -4.23 8.60
C ALA A 150 12.82 -4.18 9.79
N THR A 151 14.13 -4.03 9.57
CA THR A 151 15.12 -3.89 10.66
C THR A 151 14.75 -2.74 11.59
N GLY A 152 14.50 -1.53 11.06
CA GLY A 152 14.13 -0.36 11.86
C GLY A 152 12.81 -0.55 12.61
N PHE A 153 11.81 -1.14 11.96
CA PHE A 153 10.53 -1.47 12.58
C PHE A 153 10.70 -2.40 13.79
N TYR A 154 11.46 -3.49 13.64
CA TYR A 154 11.63 -4.49 14.71
C TYR A 154 12.64 -4.07 15.78
N ASP A 155 13.63 -3.23 15.47
CA ASP A 155 14.49 -2.58 16.48
C ASP A 155 13.61 -1.70 17.41
N ALA A 156 12.69 -0.91 16.83
CA ALA A 156 11.75 -0.09 17.60
C ALA A 156 10.76 -0.94 18.41
N LEU A 157 10.23 -2.02 17.82
CA LEU A 157 9.32 -2.93 18.51
C LEU A 157 10.00 -3.57 19.73
N GLY A 158 11.23 -4.07 19.56
CA GLY A 158 12.02 -4.64 20.65
C GLY A 158 12.43 -3.61 21.71
N ALA A 159 12.41 -2.32 21.39
CA ALA A 159 12.60 -1.23 22.34
C ALA A 159 11.31 -0.84 23.10
N GLY A 160 10.18 -1.51 22.84
CA GLY A 160 8.91 -1.29 23.52
C GLY A 160 8.11 -0.09 22.98
N ARG A 161 8.34 0.30 21.73
CA ARG A 161 7.60 1.38 21.06
C ARG A 161 6.24 0.90 20.55
N LEU A 162 5.31 1.83 20.37
CA LEU A 162 3.99 1.54 19.77
C LEU A 162 4.14 1.26 18.27
N ILE A 163 3.16 0.56 17.67
CA ILE A 163 3.24 0.14 16.26
C ILE A 163 3.39 1.34 15.31
N GLU A 164 2.70 2.45 15.55
CA GLU A 164 2.83 3.67 14.75
C GLU A 164 4.25 4.26 14.82
N GLU A 165 4.87 4.19 16.01
CA GLU A 165 6.26 4.63 16.20
C GLU A 165 7.24 3.66 15.54
N CYS A 166 6.97 2.35 15.58
CA CYS A 166 7.77 1.33 14.89
C CYS A 166 7.76 1.58 13.39
N PHE A 167 6.58 1.86 12.82
CA PHE A 167 6.43 2.26 11.42
C PHE A 167 7.24 3.52 11.10
N ALA A 168 7.08 4.58 11.89
CA ALA A 168 7.79 5.85 11.66
C ALA A 168 9.32 5.66 11.74
N ILE A 169 9.82 4.86 12.68
CA ILE A 169 11.25 4.55 12.80
C ILE A 169 11.72 3.72 11.61
N GLY A 170 10.93 2.76 11.14
CA GLY A 170 11.23 1.98 9.93
C GLY A 170 11.42 2.88 8.70
N CYS A 171 10.50 3.81 8.45
CA CYS A 171 10.62 4.80 7.37
C CYS A 171 11.83 5.73 7.57
N THR A 172 12.02 6.25 8.79
CA THR A 172 13.17 7.11 9.13
C THR A 172 14.49 6.39 8.90
N PHE A 173 14.56 5.09 9.17
CA PHE A 173 15.78 4.32 8.96
C PHE A 173 16.13 4.15 7.47
N LEU A 174 15.16 4.23 6.56
CA LEU A 174 15.44 4.31 5.12
C LEU A 174 16.09 5.65 4.76
N ASP A 175 15.53 6.74 5.25
CA ASP A 175 16.05 8.10 5.04
C ASP A 175 17.48 8.24 5.59
N LEU A 176 17.73 7.76 6.82
CA LEU A 176 19.06 7.72 7.44
C LEU A 176 20.09 6.84 6.71
N GLN A 177 19.65 5.98 5.81
CA GLN A 177 20.50 5.14 4.95
C GLN A 177 20.57 5.68 3.52
N GLU A 178 20.00 6.86 3.26
CA GLU A 178 19.92 7.50 1.95
C GLU A 178 19.23 6.62 0.90
N ILE A 179 18.23 5.84 1.34
CA ILE A 179 17.42 4.98 0.47
C ILE A 179 16.12 5.74 0.13
N PRO A 180 15.91 6.21 -1.12
CA PRO A 180 14.79 7.07 -1.49
C PRO A 180 13.48 6.26 -1.71
N GLU A 181 13.14 5.43 -0.73
CA GLU A 181 11.94 4.58 -0.72
C GLU A 181 11.18 4.67 0.62
N ASP A 182 11.51 5.67 1.45
CA ASP A 182 10.89 5.97 2.76
C ASP A 182 9.38 6.24 2.68
N LEU A 183 8.91 6.74 1.53
CA LEU A 183 7.49 6.98 1.23
C LEU A 183 6.75 5.75 0.64
N THR A 184 7.43 4.62 0.46
CA THR A 184 6.83 3.40 -0.09
C THR A 184 5.97 2.66 0.95
N PRO A 185 6.46 2.41 2.19
CA PRO A 185 5.63 1.85 3.24
C PRO A 185 4.48 2.78 3.62
N VAL A 186 3.30 2.22 3.84
CA VAL A 186 2.11 2.93 4.30
C VAL A 186 1.47 2.16 5.45
N LEU A 187 1.08 2.89 6.49
CA LEU A 187 0.38 2.33 7.64
C LEU A 187 -1.12 2.65 7.57
N LYS A 188 -1.94 1.62 7.84
CA LYS A 188 -3.36 1.76 8.16
C LYS A 188 -3.54 1.44 9.64
N ALA A 189 -4.09 2.39 10.39
CA ALA A 189 -4.26 2.29 11.83
C ALA A 189 -5.69 2.69 12.21
N ARG A 190 -6.28 1.94 13.14
CA ARG A 190 -7.62 2.20 13.69
C ARG A 190 -7.56 2.01 15.20
N ARG A 191 -8.35 2.80 15.93
CA ARG A 191 -8.54 2.57 17.36
C ARG A 191 -9.73 1.64 17.56
N ARG A 192 -9.53 0.49 18.23
CA ARG A 192 -10.66 -0.27 18.80
C ARG A 192 -11.32 0.57 19.88
N ARG A 193 -12.64 0.68 19.85
CA ARG A 193 -13.44 1.40 20.87
C ARG A 193 -13.31 0.86 22.29
N ASN A 194 -12.68 -0.29 22.51
CA ASN A 194 -12.81 -1.05 23.77
C ASN A 194 -11.51 -1.15 24.60
N GLN A 195 -10.74 -0.06 24.74
CA GLN A 195 -9.73 0.07 25.80
C GLN A 195 -9.80 1.43 26.48
N THR A 196 -11.00 1.83 26.90
CA THR A 196 -11.18 2.98 27.81
C THR A 196 -12.25 2.70 28.85
N GLU A 197 -12.16 1.55 29.53
CA GLU A 197 -12.73 1.39 30.86
C GLU A 197 -11.69 0.70 31.75
N ILE A 198 -10.65 1.46 32.10
CA ILE A 198 -9.97 1.21 33.39
C ILE A 198 -10.88 1.87 34.42
N THR A 199 -11.77 1.08 35.00
CA THR A 199 -12.45 1.38 36.26
C THR A 199 -11.40 1.58 37.34
N THR A 200 -11.02 2.83 37.59
CA THR A 200 -10.36 3.21 38.83
C THR A 200 -11.44 3.43 39.89
N ASN A 201 -11.67 2.39 40.69
CA ASN A 201 -12.32 2.54 41.98
C ASN A 201 -11.44 3.37 42.91
N SER A 202 -12.02 4.34 43.63
CA SER A 202 -11.60 4.69 44.99
C SER A 202 -12.74 5.43 45.71
N GLU A 203 -13.33 4.75 46.69
CA GLU A 203 -14.16 5.32 47.73
C GLU A 203 -13.32 6.03 48.81
N ASN A 204 -13.93 7.05 49.41
CA ASN A 204 -13.64 7.76 50.68
C ASN A 204 -12.38 8.65 50.73
N VAL A 205 -12.49 9.97 51.01
CA VAL A 205 -12.67 10.53 52.37
C VAL A 205 -13.18 12.01 52.34
N ILE A 206 -14.32 12.23 53.04
CA ILE A 206 -14.82 13.38 53.88
C ILE A 206 -15.25 14.74 53.24
N PRO A 207 -16.38 15.36 53.70
CA PRO A 207 -17.04 16.49 53.04
C PRO A 207 -16.76 17.86 53.70
N GLY A 208 -16.80 18.91 52.86
CA GLY A 208 -17.20 20.25 53.28
C GLY A 208 -16.18 21.37 53.05
N LYS A 209 -16.47 22.26 52.09
CA LYS A 209 -16.74 23.69 52.33
C LYS A 209 -17.02 24.41 51.00
N SER A 210 -18.18 25.06 50.97
CA SER A 210 -18.60 26.03 49.96
C SER A 210 -17.69 27.26 49.98
N PHE A 211 -17.23 27.74 48.83
CA PHE A 211 -16.94 29.15 48.61
C PHE A 211 -17.30 29.55 47.18
N LYS A 212 -17.74 30.81 47.08
CA LYS A 212 -18.57 31.40 46.05
C LYS A 212 -17.84 31.64 44.73
N ASP A 213 -18.68 31.59 43.71
CA ASP A 213 -18.56 32.11 42.35
C ASP A 213 -18.13 33.59 42.32
N ASP A 214 -17.24 33.92 41.38
CA ASP A 214 -17.13 35.21 40.68
C ASP A 214 -15.85 35.21 39.83
N SER A 215 -15.92 34.64 38.63
CA SER A 215 -14.96 34.92 37.57
C SER A 215 -15.66 35.53 36.36
N ARG A 216 -15.27 36.78 36.11
CA ARG A 216 -15.64 37.64 34.99
C ARG A 216 -15.45 36.97 33.62
N SER A 217 -16.41 37.27 32.76
CA SER A 217 -16.47 37.08 31.32
C SER A 217 -15.25 37.61 30.56
N ASP A 218 -14.75 36.82 29.61
CA ASP A 218 -14.30 37.36 28.31
C ASP A 218 -14.53 36.32 27.21
N ASP A 219 -15.74 36.34 26.66
CA ASP A 219 -16.12 35.69 25.40
C ASP A 219 -15.69 36.60 24.24
N ASN A 220 -14.77 36.15 23.39
CA ASN A 220 -14.87 36.27 21.93
C ASN A 220 -13.65 35.69 21.23
N LYS A 221 -13.74 34.42 20.81
CA LYS A 221 -13.06 33.95 19.61
C LYS A 221 -14.06 33.25 18.71
N VAL A 222 -14.61 34.03 17.79
CA VAL A 222 -15.39 33.55 16.64
C VAL A 222 -14.53 32.54 15.87
N THR A 223 -14.87 31.27 15.95
CA THR A 223 -14.35 30.24 15.06
C THR A 223 -14.99 30.43 13.68
N GLN A 224 -14.30 31.12 12.78
CA GLN A 224 -14.67 31.12 11.37
C GLN A 224 -14.36 29.75 10.76
N ASN A 225 -15.39 29.07 10.25
CA ASN A 225 -15.23 27.89 9.40
C ASN A 225 -14.48 28.32 8.13
N ARG A 226 -13.32 27.70 7.87
CA ARG A 226 -12.57 27.87 6.61
C ARG A 226 -12.86 26.69 5.70
N SER A 227 -13.78 26.87 4.76
CA SER A 227 -13.97 25.91 3.68
C SER A 227 -12.93 26.17 2.58
N VAL A 228 -12.17 25.15 2.20
CA VAL A 228 -11.30 25.18 1.03
C VAL A 228 -12.02 24.42 -0.08
N SER A 229 -12.42 25.12 -1.14
CA SER A 229 -13.00 24.52 -2.34
C SER A 229 -11.97 24.58 -3.45
N ILE A 230 -11.51 23.41 -3.90
CA ILE A 230 -10.64 23.28 -5.05
C ILE A 230 -11.53 23.00 -6.25
N GLY A 231 -11.66 23.98 -7.16
CA GLY A 231 -12.32 23.77 -8.45
C GLY A 231 -11.31 23.27 -9.48
N GLY A 232 -11.60 22.13 -10.12
CA GLY A 232 -10.76 21.54 -11.19
C GLY A 232 -10.45 20.05 -10.99
N ASN A 233 -9.67 19.47 -11.90
CA ASN A 233 -9.22 18.07 -11.83
C ASN A 233 -8.08 17.94 -10.79
N VAL A 234 -8.28 17.13 -9.74
CA VAL A 234 -7.23 16.78 -8.77
C VAL A 234 -6.68 15.40 -9.12
N THR A 235 -5.57 15.37 -9.85
CA THR A 235 -4.94 14.13 -10.32
C THR A 235 -3.65 13.87 -9.53
N GLY A 236 -3.57 12.76 -8.78
CA GLY A 236 -2.35 12.35 -8.06
C GLY A 236 -1.98 13.16 -6.80
N SER A 237 -2.90 13.94 -6.24
CA SER A 237 -2.66 14.70 -4.99
C SER A 237 -3.17 13.97 -3.75
N ALA A 238 -2.44 14.08 -2.64
CA ALA A 238 -2.92 13.65 -1.32
C ALA A 238 -3.70 14.79 -0.65
N VAL A 239 -5.00 14.61 -0.40
CA VAL A 239 -5.80 15.55 0.39
C VAL A 239 -5.65 15.19 1.86
N GLN A 240 -4.75 15.86 2.56
CA GLN A 240 -4.60 15.74 4.01
C GLN A 240 -5.45 16.80 4.69
N THR A 241 -6.39 16.36 5.52
CA THR A 241 -7.28 17.25 6.27
C THR A 241 -7.15 16.99 7.76
N GLY A 242 -7.22 18.05 8.57
CA GLY A 242 -7.20 17.94 10.03
C GLY A 242 -8.51 17.43 10.61
N ASP A 243 -8.52 17.18 11.91
CA ASP A 243 -9.68 16.65 12.64
C ASP A 243 -10.90 17.57 12.52
N ARG A 244 -12.08 16.97 12.24
CA ARG A 244 -13.40 17.62 12.08
C ARG A 244 -13.69 18.33 10.76
N ASN A 245 -12.98 17.99 9.70
CA ASN A 245 -13.31 18.46 8.35
C ASN A 245 -14.07 17.38 7.57
N VAL A 246 -15.04 17.79 6.74
CA VAL A 246 -15.76 16.92 5.81
C VAL A 246 -15.19 17.12 4.42
N ALA A 247 -14.54 16.08 3.88
CA ALA A 247 -14.06 16.07 2.49
C ALA A 247 -15.11 15.38 1.61
N ASN A 248 -15.80 16.17 0.78
CA ASN A 248 -16.72 15.65 -0.23
C ASN A 248 -15.97 15.49 -1.55
N ILE A 249 -15.69 14.24 -1.93
CA ILE A 249 -15.04 13.90 -3.21
C ILE A 249 -16.13 13.38 -4.15
N GLN A 250 -16.38 14.10 -5.23
CA GLN A 250 -17.25 13.65 -6.32
C GLN A 250 -16.38 13.06 -7.41
N PHE A 251 -16.42 11.73 -7.56
CA PHE A 251 -15.84 11.06 -8.72
C PHE A 251 -16.76 11.28 -9.92
N GLN A 252 -16.22 11.80 -11.01
CA GLN A 252 -16.91 11.75 -12.31
C GLN A 252 -16.49 10.45 -13.00
N PRO A 253 -17.35 9.43 -13.06
CA PRO A 253 -17.07 8.23 -13.84
C PRO A 253 -16.95 8.62 -15.31
N VAL A 254 -15.88 8.16 -15.96
CA VAL A 254 -15.66 8.43 -17.39
C VAL A 254 -16.44 7.39 -18.19
N SER A 255 -17.41 7.86 -18.97
CA SER A 255 -18.11 7.01 -19.93
C SER A 255 -17.20 6.78 -21.15
N LEU A 256 -16.91 5.52 -21.43
CA LEU A 256 -16.13 5.14 -22.61
C LEU A 256 -16.98 5.23 -23.89
N PRO A 257 -16.42 5.75 -24.99
CA PRO A 257 -17.09 5.71 -26.29
C PRO A 257 -17.19 4.28 -26.83
N ALA A 258 -18.09 4.05 -27.79
CA ALA A 258 -18.22 2.74 -28.43
C ALA A 258 -16.88 2.37 -29.13
N PRO A 259 -16.35 1.15 -28.95
CA PRO A 259 -15.04 0.76 -29.49
C PRO A 259 -14.91 0.95 -31.01
N GLU A 260 -16.01 0.76 -31.74
CA GLU A 260 -16.13 0.91 -33.20
C GLU A 260 -16.15 2.36 -33.69
N SER A 261 -16.34 3.33 -32.80
CA SER A 261 -16.30 4.77 -33.11
C SER A 261 -14.90 5.38 -32.98
N VAL A 262 -13.91 4.60 -32.53
CA VAL A 262 -12.56 5.07 -32.25
C VAL A 262 -11.64 4.86 -33.45
N ASP A 263 -11.09 5.96 -33.97
CA ASP A 263 -9.97 5.90 -34.93
C ASP A 263 -8.66 5.68 -34.17
N ILE A 264 -8.34 4.41 -33.91
CA ILE A 264 -7.16 4.02 -33.13
C ILE A 264 -5.85 4.58 -33.70
N ARG A 265 -5.75 4.79 -35.02
CA ARG A 265 -4.53 5.34 -35.65
C ARG A 265 -4.34 6.80 -35.29
N ALA A 266 -5.42 7.59 -35.37
CA ALA A 266 -5.40 8.99 -34.97
C ALA A 266 -5.10 9.13 -33.47
N GLU A 267 -5.68 8.27 -32.63
CA GLU A 267 -5.46 8.31 -31.19
C GLU A 267 -4.01 7.92 -30.80
N LEU A 268 -3.42 6.89 -31.41
CA LEU A 268 -2.00 6.54 -31.18
C LEU A 268 -1.05 7.68 -31.53
N LYS A 269 -1.27 8.33 -32.68
CA LYS A 269 -0.46 9.47 -33.11
C LYS A 269 -0.57 10.64 -32.12
N ALA A 270 -1.77 10.95 -31.66
CA ALA A 270 -1.98 12.02 -30.69
C ALA A 270 -1.32 11.72 -29.33
N LEU A 271 -1.32 10.46 -28.88
CA LEU A 271 -0.59 10.03 -27.68
C LEU A 271 0.92 10.21 -27.85
N GLN A 272 1.46 9.82 -29.01
CA GLN A 272 2.88 9.98 -29.31
C GLN A 272 3.29 11.46 -29.34
N GLU A 273 2.51 12.33 -29.99
CA GLU A 273 2.75 13.78 -30.05
C GLU A 273 2.73 14.43 -28.66
N ALA A 274 1.80 14.01 -27.80
CA ALA A 274 1.71 14.52 -26.43
C ALA A 274 2.94 14.13 -25.59
N ILE A 275 3.51 12.95 -25.81
CA ILE A 275 4.68 12.43 -25.07
C ILE A 275 5.99 12.93 -25.67
N ALA A 276 6.03 13.26 -26.97
CA ALA A 276 7.22 13.76 -27.66
C ALA A 276 7.76 15.08 -27.07
N LEU A 277 6.93 15.81 -26.31
CA LEU A 277 7.30 17.03 -25.60
C LEU A 277 8.05 16.77 -24.28
N LEU A 278 8.14 15.52 -23.83
CA LEU A 278 8.81 15.16 -22.58
C LEU A 278 10.32 14.96 -22.80
N GLU A 279 11.12 15.50 -21.88
CA GLU A 279 12.53 15.18 -21.78
C GLU A 279 12.68 13.87 -20.99
N SER A 280 13.10 12.81 -21.69
CA SER A 280 13.23 11.47 -21.10
C SER A 280 14.53 10.79 -21.53
N PRO A 281 15.31 10.21 -20.60
CA PRO A 281 16.48 9.40 -20.95
C PRO A 281 16.08 8.09 -21.66
N ASP A 282 14.82 7.66 -21.53
CA ASP A 282 14.28 6.44 -22.15
C ASP A 282 13.52 6.73 -23.46
N ARG A 283 13.71 7.91 -24.08
CA ARG A 283 12.99 8.35 -25.29
C ARG A 283 12.95 7.31 -26.41
N ARG A 284 14.09 6.69 -26.72
CA ARG A 284 14.18 5.63 -27.74
C ARG A 284 13.31 4.41 -27.41
N LYS A 285 13.15 4.06 -26.14
CA LYS A 285 12.30 2.92 -25.72
C LYS A 285 10.82 3.27 -25.86
N ILE A 286 10.45 4.52 -25.56
CA ILE A 286 9.10 5.03 -25.77
C ILE A 286 8.76 5.00 -27.26
N GLU A 287 9.63 5.55 -28.11
CA GLU A 287 9.44 5.59 -29.57
C GLU A 287 9.31 4.19 -30.17
N ASN A 288 10.18 3.25 -29.78
CA ASN A 288 10.08 1.86 -30.24
C ASN A 288 8.76 1.20 -29.82
N ALA A 289 8.30 1.45 -28.60
CA ALA A 289 7.05 0.87 -28.12
C ALA A 289 5.82 1.45 -28.85
N PHE A 290 5.84 2.74 -29.20
CA PHE A 290 4.81 3.32 -30.08
C PHE A 290 4.88 2.77 -31.50
N ALA A 291 6.07 2.58 -32.06
CA ALA A 291 6.24 1.95 -33.37
C ALA A 291 5.69 0.52 -33.41
N ASP A 292 5.96 -0.29 -32.38
CA ASP A 292 5.39 -1.64 -32.25
C ASP A 292 3.84 -1.61 -32.25
N ALA A 293 3.24 -0.63 -31.55
CA ALA A 293 1.79 -0.45 -31.51
C ALA A 293 1.22 -0.03 -32.88
N GLU A 294 1.88 0.88 -33.59
CA GLU A 294 1.49 1.32 -34.93
C GLU A 294 1.59 0.19 -35.96
N ASP A 295 2.67 -0.58 -35.94
CA ASP A 295 2.86 -1.73 -36.81
C ASP A 295 1.75 -2.77 -36.61
N GLU A 296 1.33 -3.00 -35.36
CA GLU A 296 0.24 -3.91 -35.04
C GLU A 296 -1.12 -3.39 -35.53
N VAL A 297 -1.42 -2.10 -35.33
CA VAL A 297 -2.67 -1.47 -35.78
C VAL A 297 -2.78 -1.39 -37.32
N ASN A 298 -1.65 -1.46 -38.03
CA ASN A 298 -1.62 -1.46 -39.49
C ASN A 298 -1.84 -2.85 -40.11
N LYS A 299 -1.91 -3.92 -39.31
CA LYS A 299 -2.21 -5.27 -39.81
C LYS A 299 -3.69 -5.40 -40.23
N PRO A 300 -4.02 -6.32 -41.16
CA PRO A 300 -5.40 -6.56 -41.59
C PRO A 300 -6.36 -6.96 -40.45
N ASN A 301 -5.84 -7.59 -39.39
CA ASN A 301 -6.56 -7.91 -38.17
C ASN A 301 -5.67 -7.64 -36.96
N PRO A 302 -5.70 -6.41 -36.40
CA PRO A 302 -4.84 -6.02 -35.28
C PRO A 302 -5.13 -6.82 -34.01
N ASP A 303 -4.09 -7.30 -33.33
CA ASP A 303 -4.22 -7.87 -31.99
C ASP A 303 -4.25 -6.75 -30.93
N LYS A 304 -5.44 -6.52 -30.36
CA LYS A 304 -5.65 -5.53 -29.30
C LYS A 304 -4.76 -5.75 -28.08
N ASN A 305 -4.41 -7.00 -27.75
CA ASN A 305 -3.54 -7.26 -26.62
C ASN A 305 -2.07 -6.91 -26.90
N GLU A 306 -1.60 -7.10 -28.13
CA GLU A 306 -0.25 -6.68 -28.50
C GLU A 306 -0.14 -5.15 -28.54
N VAL A 307 -1.14 -4.46 -29.08
CA VAL A 307 -1.24 -2.98 -29.02
C VAL A 307 -1.26 -2.50 -27.56
N GLY A 308 -2.06 -3.14 -26.71
CA GLY A 308 -2.15 -2.81 -25.30
C GLY A 308 -0.83 -2.99 -24.55
N LYS A 309 -0.10 -4.11 -24.77
CA LYS A 309 1.23 -4.36 -24.18
C LYS A 309 2.26 -3.34 -24.64
N ALA A 310 2.23 -2.96 -25.92
CA ALA A 310 3.12 -1.97 -26.47
C ALA A 310 2.88 -0.60 -25.81
N LEU A 311 1.62 -0.19 -25.67
CA LEU A 311 1.26 1.05 -24.97
C LEU A 311 1.62 1.03 -23.48
N ASP A 312 1.35 -0.08 -22.78
CA ASP A 312 1.71 -0.25 -21.36
C ASP A 312 3.21 -0.03 -21.13
N ARG A 313 4.05 -0.64 -21.99
CA ARG A 313 5.51 -0.40 -21.99
C ARG A 313 5.85 1.06 -22.28
N ALA A 314 5.22 1.67 -23.28
CA ALA A 314 5.49 3.07 -23.65
C ALA A 314 5.23 4.02 -22.48
N PHE A 315 4.08 3.87 -21.82
CA PHE A 315 3.72 4.70 -20.67
C PHE A 315 4.51 4.36 -19.41
N ASP A 316 4.97 3.13 -19.24
CA ASP A 316 5.86 2.73 -18.15
C ASP A 316 7.21 3.46 -18.16
N TYR A 317 7.69 3.81 -19.36
CA TYR A 317 8.87 4.67 -19.54
C TYR A 317 8.48 6.15 -19.49
N ALA A 318 7.38 6.56 -20.13
CA ALA A 318 6.95 7.96 -20.16
C ALA A 318 6.67 8.53 -18.76
N LYS A 319 6.08 7.73 -17.84
CA LYS A 319 5.77 8.15 -16.47
C LYS A 319 7.01 8.50 -15.63
N ARG A 320 8.20 8.07 -16.06
CA ARG A 320 9.48 8.35 -15.39
C ARG A 320 10.13 9.64 -15.89
N ALA A 321 9.61 10.21 -16.98
CA ALA A 321 10.12 11.43 -17.56
C ALA A 321 9.75 12.65 -16.70
N GLU A 322 10.66 13.62 -16.63
CA GLU A 322 10.39 14.89 -15.96
C GLU A 322 9.29 15.65 -16.74
N GLY A 323 8.35 16.25 -16.02
CA GLY A 323 7.24 16.96 -16.64
C GLY A 323 6.08 16.07 -17.12
N PHE A 324 6.08 14.76 -16.88
CA PHE A 324 4.95 13.88 -17.26
C PHE A 324 3.59 14.37 -16.76
N ALA A 325 3.53 14.89 -15.52
CA ALA A 325 2.31 15.45 -14.96
C ALA A 325 1.70 16.59 -15.80
N SER A 326 2.53 17.35 -16.52
CA SER A 326 2.07 18.48 -17.35
C SER A 326 1.38 18.05 -18.65
N VAL A 327 1.60 16.80 -19.09
CA VAL A 327 0.99 16.26 -20.33
C VAL A 327 -0.23 15.38 -20.05
N VAL A 328 -0.49 15.01 -18.80
CA VAL A 328 -1.62 14.13 -18.40
C VAL A 328 -2.96 14.63 -18.91
N GLU A 329 -3.26 15.93 -18.79
CA GLU A 329 -4.54 16.49 -19.28
C GLU A 329 -4.69 16.37 -20.80
N LYS A 330 -3.58 16.42 -21.55
CA LYS A 330 -3.59 16.19 -23.01
C LYS A 330 -3.75 14.72 -23.35
N LEU A 331 -3.22 13.82 -22.51
CA LEU A 331 -3.32 12.36 -22.72
C LEU A 331 -4.71 11.81 -22.41
N LYS A 332 -5.42 12.38 -21.43
CA LYS A 332 -6.75 11.93 -20.97
C LYS A 332 -7.73 11.57 -22.11
N PRO A 333 -8.07 12.47 -23.05
CA PRO A 333 -9.07 12.16 -24.08
C PRO A 333 -8.63 11.04 -25.02
N HIS A 334 -7.35 11.01 -25.37
CA HIS A 334 -6.79 10.03 -26.31
C HIS A 334 -6.64 8.66 -25.66
N LEU A 335 -6.17 8.60 -24.41
CA LEU A 335 -6.02 7.35 -23.69
C LEU A 335 -7.38 6.73 -23.39
N THR A 336 -8.39 7.55 -23.09
CA THR A 336 -9.78 7.09 -22.88
C THR A 336 -10.32 6.35 -24.11
N LYS A 337 -10.21 6.96 -25.29
CA LYS A 337 -10.67 6.36 -26.54
C LYS A 337 -9.87 5.12 -26.90
N THR A 338 -8.55 5.17 -26.75
CA THR A 338 -7.65 4.03 -26.99
C THR A 338 -8.02 2.85 -26.09
N THR A 339 -8.26 3.08 -24.79
CA THR A 339 -8.69 2.01 -23.88
C THR A 339 -10.07 1.45 -24.21
N ALA A 340 -11.00 2.29 -24.68
CA ALA A 340 -12.29 1.81 -25.16
C ALA A 340 -12.14 0.88 -26.36
N TRP A 341 -11.24 1.20 -27.30
CA TRP A 341 -10.94 0.33 -28.43
C TRP A 341 -10.27 -0.98 -28.00
N LEU A 342 -9.30 -0.92 -27.07
CA LEU A 342 -8.54 -2.08 -26.57
C LEU A 342 -9.40 -3.06 -25.76
N GLY A 343 -10.42 -2.56 -25.05
CA GLY A 343 -11.34 -3.35 -24.25
C GLY A 343 -10.93 -3.53 -22.78
N GLU A 344 -11.75 -4.28 -22.05
CA GLU A 344 -11.74 -4.33 -20.56
C GLU A 344 -10.39 -4.70 -19.94
N ASN A 345 -9.64 -5.59 -20.60
CA ASN A 345 -8.32 -6.04 -20.15
C ASN A 345 -7.27 -4.91 -20.07
N TRP A 346 -7.55 -3.75 -20.68
CA TRP A 346 -6.64 -2.61 -20.78
C TRP A 346 -7.16 -1.35 -20.08
N HIS A 347 -8.28 -1.44 -19.34
CA HIS A 347 -8.79 -0.32 -18.54
C HIS A 347 -7.77 0.18 -17.50
N LYS A 348 -6.81 -0.67 -17.10
CA LYS A 348 -5.68 -0.26 -16.24
C LYS A 348 -4.88 0.92 -16.79
N LEU A 349 -4.84 1.12 -18.12
CA LEU A 349 -4.13 2.25 -18.73
C LEU A 349 -4.79 3.60 -18.38
N LEU A 350 -6.08 3.64 -18.05
CA LEU A 350 -6.74 4.86 -17.60
C LEU A 350 -6.17 5.42 -16.29
N SER A 351 -5.65 4.55 -15.44
CA SER A 351 -5.03 4.96 -14.17
C SER A 351 -3.80 5.85 -14.39
N ILE A 352 -3.14 5.74 -15.55
CA ILE A 352 -1.97 6.53 -15.94
C ILE A 352 -2.32 8.03 -16.01
N VAL A 353 -3.56 8.33 -16.38
CA VAL A 353 -4.10 9.69 -16.47
C VAL A 353 -5.07 10.01 -15.32
N GLY A 354 -5.08 9.17 -14.28
CA GLY A 354 -5.94 9.31 -13.11
C GLY A 354 -7.44 9.16 -13.39
N LEU A 355 -7.80 8.40 -14.42
CA LEU A 355 -9.17 8.04 -14.74
C LEU A 355 -9.46 6.61 -14.24
N GLY A 356 -10.71 6.38 -13.85
CA GLY A 356 -11.26 5.08 -13.51
C GLY A 356 -12.67 4.96 -14.09
N ILE A 357 -13.10 3.72 -14.32
CA ILE A 357 -14.43 3.39 -14.85
C ILE A 357 -15.22 2.69 -13.76
#